data_AF-A0A381PS67-F1
#
_entry.id   AF-A0A381PS67-F1
#
_cell.length_a   1.000
_cell.length_b   1.000
_cell.length_c   1.000
_cell.angle_alpha   90.00
_cell.angle_beta   90.00
_cell.angle_gamma   90.00
#
_symmetry.space_group_name_H-M   'P 1'
#
loop_
_entity.id
_entity.type
_entity.pdbx_description
1 polymer ?
#
loop_
_entity_poly.entity_id
_entity_poly.type
_entity_poly.pdbx_seq_one_letter_code
_entity_poly.pdbx_strand_id
1 'polypeptide(L)'
;VLSDGTAYITDVGMTGPHDSVIGVKKQAALSRFLSGMPARFETATDDPRLNGVVITADSTTGLATDIERISLSVQEIENLTSLNLSVS
;
A
#
# COMPACT_ATOMS: atom_id res chain seq x y z
N VAL A 1 0.57 -2.70 18.38
CA VAL A 1 -0.71 -2.49 19.10
C VAL A 1 -0.48 -1.52 20.25
N LEU A 2 -1.40 -0.58 20.51
CA LEU A 2 -1.31 0.38 21.60
C LEU A 2 -1.70 -0.24 22.95
N SER A 3 -1.46 0.48 24.06
CA SER A 3 -1.68 -0.01 25.44
C SER A 3 -3.10 -0.53 25.69
N ASP A 4 -4.12 0.08 25.10
CA ASP A 4 -5.53 -0.29 25.28
C ASP A 4 -6.08 -1.17 24.15
N GLY A 5 -5.22 -1.94 23.47
CA GLY A 5 -5.63 -2.95 22.51
C GLY A 5 -6.09 -2.41 21.15
N THR A 6 -5.81 -1.14 20.84
CA THR A 6 -6.09 -0.55 19.52
C THR A 6 -4.91 -0.77 18.57
N ALA A 7 -5.16 -1.37 17.41
CA ALA A 7 -4.19 -1.42 16.31
C ALA A 7 -4.05 -0.03 15.69
N TYR A 8 -2.80 0.41 15.44
CA TYR A 8 -2.52 1.75 14.92
C TYR A 8 -1.39 1.69 13.90
N ILE A 9 -1.57 2.46 12.82
CA ILE A 9 -0.55 2.79 11.82
C ILE A 9 -0.84 4.20 11.31
N THR A 10 0.19 5.03 11.14
CA THR A 10 0.01 6.43 10.70
C THR A 10 -0.51 6.52 9.25
N ASP A 11 0.05 5.71 8.36
CA ASP A 11 -0.37 5.60 6.96
C ASP A 11 -0.09 4.17 6.47
N VAL A 12 -1.09 3.54 5.86
CA VAL A 12 -0.96 2.18 5.31
C VAL A 12 -0.13 2.16 4.02
N GLY A 13 -0.14 3.25 3.27
CA GLY A 13 0.40 3.38 1.93
C GLY A 13 -0.67 3.27 0.84
N MET A 14 -0.33 3.72 -0.36
CA MET A 14 -1.20 3.63 -1.53
C MET A 14 -1.11 2.23 -2.16
N THR A 15 -2.26 1.67 -2.57
CA THR A 15 -2.29 0.56 -3.54
C THR A 15 -2.46 1.15 -4.94
N GLY A 16 -1.45 0.99 -5.79
CA GLY A 16 -1.40 1.68 -7.09
C GLY A 16 0.01 1.78 -7.66
N PRO A 17 0.23 2.64 -8.67
CA PRO A 17 1.52 2.77 -9.36
C PRO A 17 2.55 3.39 -8.43
N HIS A 18 3.52 2.60 -7.98
CA HIS A 18 4.57 3.05 -7.06
C HIS A 18 5.63 3.88 -7.78
N ASP A 19 5.85 3.65 -9.08
CA ASP A 19 6.75 4.48 -9.88
C ASP A 19 6.06 5.79 -10.34
N SER A 20 5.62 6.58 -9.37
CA SER A 20 4.80 7.78 -9.61
C SER A 20 5.07 8.87 -8.57
N VAL A 21 4.41 10.01 -8.71
CA VAL A 21 4.30 11.00 -7.63
C VAL A 21 2.85 10.98 -7.13
N ILE A 22 2.59 10.31 -6.00
CA ILE A 22 1.25 10.18 -5.40
C ILE A 22 0.20 9.71 -6.43
N GLY A 23 0.55 8.69 -7.23
CA GLY A 23 -0.35 8.07 -8.20
C GLY A 23 -0.37 8.72 -9.59
N VAL A 24 0.28 9.88 -9.78
CA VAL A 24 0.31 10.57 -11.08
C VAL A 24 1.67 10.45 -11.77
N LYS A 25 1.68 10.58 -13.09
CA LYS A 25 2.92 10.60 -13.89
C LYS A 25 3.87 11.67 -13.35
N LYS A 26 5.11 11.27 -13.08
CA LYS A 26 6.16 12.13 -12.49
C LYS A 26 6.33 13.45 -13.24
N GLN A 27 6.31 13.41 -14.58
CA GLN A 27 6.51 14.58 -15.43
C GLN A 27 5.44 15.68 -15.22
N ALA A 28 4.18 15.29 -15.02
CA ALA A 28 3.10 16.25 -14.79
C ALA A 28 3.25 16.96 -13.43
N ALA A 29 3.61 16.21 -12.38
CA ALA A 29 3.90 16.76 -11.06
C ALA A 29 5.13 17.68 -11.08
N LEU A 30 6.22 17.24 -11.72
CA LEU A 30 7.46 18.01 -11.85
C LEU A 30 7.25 19.31 -12.63
N SER A 31 6.53 19.25 -13.76
CA SER A 31 6.23 20.44 -14.57
C SER A 31 5.48 21.49 -13.76
N ARG A 32 4.45 21.08 -13.01
CA ARG A 32 3.70 21.99 -12.12
C ARG A 32 4.59 22.57 -11.01
N PHE A 33 5.43 21.74 -10.39
CA PHE A 33 6.27 22.17 -9.28
C PHE A 33 7.35 23.17 -9.71
N LEU A 34 7.99 22.93 -10.86
CA LEU A 34 9.07 23.77 -11.37
C LEU A 34 8.56 25.06 -12.02
N SER A 35 7.47 24.99 -12.80
CA SER A 35 6.96 26.15 -13.53
C SER A 35 5.94 26.97 -12.76
N GLY A 36 5.33 26.40 -11.70
CA GLY A 36 4.20 27.01 -10.99
C GLY A 36 2.88 27.05 -11.81
N MET A 37 2.90 26.60 -13.07
CA MET A 37 1.73 26.62 -13.94
C MET A 37 0.87 25.36 -13.77
N PRO A 38 -0.46 25.44 -14.02
CA PRO A 38 -1.31 24.26 -14.02
C PRO A 38 -0.82 23.20 -15.01
N ALA A 39 -0.79 21.95 -14.57
CA ALA A 39 -0.50 20.79 -15.41
C ALA A 39 -1.65 19.79 -15.30
N ARG A 40 -1.97 19.11 -16.40
CA ARG A 40 -2.94 18.01 -16.39
C ARG A 40 -2.32 16.81 -15.69
N PHE A 41 -2.97 16.34 -14.64
CA PHE A 41 -2.56 15.12 -13.95
C PHE A 41 -3.15 13.90 -14.65
N GLU A 42 -2.26 12.99 -15.03
CA GLU A 42 -2.59 11.70 -15.62
C GLU A 42 -2.11 10.60 -14.67
N THR A 43 -2.94 9.57 -14.48
CA THR A 43 -2.61 8.43 -13.64
C THR A 43 -1.39 7.69 -14.20
N ALA A 44 -0.44 7.34 -13.33
CA ALA A 44 0.66 6.47 -13.69
C ALA A 44 0.20 5.00 -13.75
N THR A 45 0.96 4.13 -14.40
CA THR A 45 0.60 2.71 -14.56
C THR A 45 1.70 1.75 -14.13
N ASP A 46 2.91 2.26 -13.93
CA ASP A 46 4.11 1.45 -13.76
C ASP A 46 4.35 1.10 -12.28
N ASP A 47 5.01 -0.05 -12.04
CA ASP A 47 5.29 -0.63 -10.71
C ASP A 47 4.05 -0.66 -9.79
N PRO A 48 2.95 -1.35 -10.16
CA PRO A 48 1.81 -1.49 -9.26
C PRO A 48 2.21 -2.22 -7.97
N ARG A 49 1.87 -1.63 -6.83
CA ARG A 49 2.10 -2.22 -5.50
C ARG A 49 0.82 -2.26 -4.69
N LEU A 50 0.76 -3.26 -3.82
CA LEU A 50 -0.27 -3.41 -2.81
C LEU A 50 0.30 -3.01 -1.45
N ASN A 51 -0.41 -2.14 -0.75
CA ASN A 51 -0.12 -1.77 0.62
C ASN A 51 -1.37 -1.97 1.49
N GLY A 52 -1.16 -2.48 2.70
CA GLY A 52 -2.24 -2.75 3.64
C GLY A 52 -1.71 -3.18 5.00
N VAL A 53 -2.63 -3.60 5.87
CA VAL A 53 -2.30 -4.19 7.17
C VAL A 53 -3.18 -5.40 7.44
N VAL A 54 -2.61 -6.42 8.06
CA VAL A 54 -3.35 -7.54 8.65
C VAL A 54 -3.42 -7.27 10.14
N ILE A 55 -4.63 -7.25 10.68
CA ILE A 55 -4.86 -7.06 12.12
C ILE A 55 -5.47 -8.35 12.65
N THR A 56 -4.81 -8.92 13.66
CA THR A 56 -5.36 -10.04 14.42
C THR A 56 -6.09 -9.46 15.63
N ALA A 57 -7.32 -9.89 15.85
CA ALA A 57 -8.14 -9.44 16.97
C ALA A 57 -8.67 -10.63 17.77
N ASP A 58 -8.72 -10.47 19.09
CA ASP A 58 -9.39 -11.40 19.98
C ASP A 58 -10.90 -11.32 19.76
N SER A 59 -11.54 -12.45 19.45
CA SER A 59 -12.95 -12.50 19.05
C SER A 59 -13.93 -12.27 20.21
N THR A 60 -13.48 -12.39 21.46
CA THR A 60 -14.33 -12.22 22.65
C THR A 60 -14.32 -10.78 23.13
N THR A 61 -13.15 -10.15 23.13
CA THR A 61 -12.93 -8.79 23.65
C THR A 61 -12.97 -7.72 22.55
N GLY A 62 -12.74 -8.12 21.29
CA GLY A 62 -12.62 -7.22 20.15
C GLY A 62 -11.29 -6.43 20.09
N LEU A 63 -10.38 -6.68 21.04
CA LEU A 63 -9.10 -5.99 21.11
C LEU A 63 -8.12 -6.59 20.09
N ALA A 64 -7.34 -5.72 19.43
CA ALA A 64 -6.27 -6.16 18.56
C ALA A 64 -5.16 -6.82 19.38
N THR A 65 -4.71 -7.99 18.94
CA THR A 65 -3.58 -8.72 19.52
C THR A 65 -2.31 -8.54 18.69
N ASP A 66 -2.45 -8.27 17.40
CA ASP A 66 -1.32 -8.05 16.49
C ASP A 66 -1.68 -7.15 15.30
N ILE A 67 -0.67 -6.52 14.70
CA ILE A 67 -0.77 -5.76 13.45
C ILE A 67 0.48 -5.95 12.62
N GLU A 68 0.32 -6.49 11.41
CA GLU A 68 1.39 -6.68 10.43
C GLU A 68 1.16 -5.80 9.20
N ARG A 69 2.21 -5.13 8.72
CA ARG A 69 2.14 -4.33 7.50
C ARG A 69 2.41 -5.20 6.28
N ILE A 70 1.54 -5.09 5.27
CA ILE A 70 1.74 -5.65 3.94
C ILE A 70 2.25 -4.54 3.01
N SER A 71 3.35 -4.80 2.32
CA SER A 71 3.83 -4.00 1.18
C SER A 71 4.42 -4.94 0.14
N LEU A 72 3.69 -5.16 -0.95
CA LEU A 72 4.00 -6.20 -1.93
C LEU A 72 3.98 -5.64 -3.34
N SER A 73 4.97 -6.04 -4.13
CA SER A 73 4.99 -5.96 -5.59
C SER A 73 4.11 -7.06 -6.21
N VAL A 74 3.78 -6.91 -7.48
CA VAL A 74 3.05 -7.95 -8.24
C VAL A 74 3.79 -9.29 -8.20
N GLN A 75 5.12 -9.26 -8.37
CA GLN A 75 5.94 -10.47 -8.35
C GLN A 75 5.88 -11.17 -6.99
N GLU A 76 5.88 -10.43 -5.88
CA GLU A 76 5.76 -11.02 -4.55
C GLU A 76 4.37 -11.65 -4.33
N ILE A 77 3.31 -11.03 -4.85
CA ILE A 77 1.95 -11.59 -4.81
C ILE A 77 1.85 -12.89 -5.62
N GLU A 78 2.43 -12.91 -6.82
CA GLU A 78 2.47 -14.09 -7.69
C GLU A 78 3.25 -15.25 -7.02
N ASN A 79 4.37 -14.94 -6.37
CA ASN A 79 5.17 -15.92 -5.62
C ASN A 79 4.38 -16.52 -4.44
N LEU A 80 3.65 -15.71 -3.69
CA LEU A 80 2.81 -16.19 -2.58
C LEU A 80 1.68 -17.10 -3.07
N THR A 81 1.05 -16.75 -4.19
CA THR A 81 -0.06 -17.51 -4.76
C THR A 81 0.41 -18.87 -5.30
N SER A 82 1.55 -18.88 -5.99
CA SER A 82 2.15 -20.11 -6.53
C SER A 82 2.65 -21.05 -5.43
N LEU A 83 3.17 -20.52 -4.32
CA LEU A 83 3.56 -21.33 -3.16
C LEU A 83 2.33 -22.05 -2.57
N ASN A 84 1.21 -21.35 -2.38
CA ASN A 84 -0.01 -21.93 -1.81
C ASN A 84 -0.64 -23.01 -2.71
N LEU A 85 -0.53 -22.89 -4.03
CA LEU A 85 -1.02 -23.91 -4.97
C LEU A 85 -0.14 -25.18 -5.03
N SER A 86 1.10 -25.11 -4.55
CA SER A 86 2.02 -26.26 -4.53
C SER A 86 1.94 -27.12 -3.26
N VAL A 87 1.26 -26.62 -2.22
CA VAL A 87 1.14 -27.26 -0.89
C VAL A 87 -0.26 -27.85 -0.64
N SER A 88 -1.19 -27.66 -1.58
CA SER A 88 -2.52 -28.27 -1.63
C SER A 88 -2.60 -29.41 -2.63
#